data_AF-A0A7Z9M8M7-F1
#
_entry.id   AF-A0A7Z9M8M7-F1
#
_cell.length_a   1.000
_cell.length_b   1.000
_cell.length_c   1.000
_cell.angle_alpha   90.00
_cell.angle_beta   90.00
_cell.angle_gamma   90.00
#
_symmetry.space_group_name_H-M   'P 1'
#
loop_
_entity.id
_entity.type
_entity.pdbx_description
1 polymer ?
#
loop_
_entity_poly.entity_id
_entity_poly.type
_entity_poly.pdbx_seq_one_letter_code
_entity_poly.pdbx_strand_id
1 'polypeptide(L)' 'PASTTHQRLSQEDRDAVGVTDGLVRISVGLEDIEDIMEDLDQALRI' A
#
# COMPACT_ATOMS: atom_id res chain seq x y z
N PRO A 1 0.22 5.33 -0.82
CA PRO A 1 0.19 6.54 0.05
C PRO A 1 0.61 7.83 -0.65
N ALA A 2 1.60 7.75 -1.55
CA ALA A 2 2.10 8.88 -2.33
C ALA A 2 1.00 9.68 -3.04
N SER A 3 0.00 9.01 -3.63
CA SER A 3 -1.13 9.63 -4.34
C SER A 3 -2.40 9.82 -3.49
N THR A 4 -2.37 9.51 -2.19
CA THR A 4 -3.56 9.57 -1.32
C THR A 4 -3.28 10.32 -0.02
N THR A 5 -3.15 9.62 1.11
CA THR A 5 -3.02 10.24 2.44
C THR A 5 -1.79 11.15 2.57
N HIS A 6 -0.74 10.92 1.78
CA HIS A 6 0.50 11.70 1.80
C HIS A 6 0.69 12.55 0.53
N GLN A 7 -0.37 12.75 -0.27
CA GLN A 7 -0.28 13.50 -1.52
C GLN A 7 0.10 14.98 -1.36
N ARG A 8 -0.15 15.56 -0.18
CA ARG A 8 0.13 16.97 0.12
C ARG A 8 1.59 17.25 0.48
N LEU A 9 2.37 16.20 0.75
CA LEU A 9 3.81 16.33 0.97
C LEU A 9 4.53 16.54 -0.37
N SER A 10 5.64 17.27 -0.35
CA SER A 10 6.53 17.34 -1.50
C SER A 10 7.14 15.96 -1.78
N GLN A 11 7.71 15.74 -2.97
CA GLN A 11 8.41 14.48 -3.25
C GLN A 11 9.56 14.26 -2.26
N GLU A 12 10.33 15.30 -1.98
CA GLU A 12 11.46 15.26 -1.03
C GLU A 12 11.00 14.87 0.38
N ASP A 13 9.90 15.45 0.87
CA ASP A 13 9.34 15.10 2.18
C ASP A 13 8.82 13.66 2.22
N ARG A 14 8.20 13.18 1.12
CA ARG A 14 7.73 11.79 1.01
C ARG A 14 8.89 10.81 1.03
N ASP A 15 9.94 11.09 0.28
CA ASP A 15 11.14 10.25 0.21
C ASP A 15 11.84 10.19 1.58
N ALA A 16 11.91 11.32 2.30
CA ALA A 16 12.49 11.39 3.64
C ALA A 16 11.78 10.50 4.67
N VAL A 17 10.47 10.23 4.49
CA VAL A 17 9.68 9.33 5.36
C VAL A 17 9.46 7.95 4.74
N GLY A 18 10.16 7.62 3.64
CA GLY A 18 10.08 6.32 2.98
C GLY A 18 8.81 6.06 2.18
N VAL A 19 8.06 7.10 1.81
CA VAL A 19 6.87 6.99 0.95
C VAL A 19 7.28 7.13 -0.52
N THR A 20 7.61 6.00 -1.14
CA THR A 20 7.91 5.93 -2.57
C THR A 20 6.62 5.85 -3.42
N ASP A 21 6.71 6.14 -4.72
CA ASP A 21 5.56 6.11 -5.63
C ASP A 21 4.94 4.71 -5.76
N GLY A 22 5.78 3.66 -5.68
CA GLY A 22 5.34 2.26 -5.73
C GLY A 22 4.84 1.71 -4.39
N LEU A 23 4.87 2.50 -3.31
CA LEU A 23 4.46 2.02 -1.99
C LEU A 23 2.95 1.75 -1.94
N VAL A 24 2.59 0.49 -1.74
CA VAL A 24 1.24 0.05 -1.40
C VAL A 24 1.16 -0.18 0.11
N ARG A 25 0.21 0.45 0.79
CA ARG A 25 -0.04 0.26 2.23
C ARG A 25 -1.32 -0.54 2.42
N ILE A 26 -1.22 -1.68 3.09
CA ILE A 26 -2.34 -2.58 3.35
C ILE A 26 -2.74 -2.47 4.83
N SER A 27 -4.04 -2.33 5.10
CA SER A 27 -4.59 -2.43 6.44
C SER A 27 -5.31 -3.77 6.53
N VAL A 28 -4.71 -4.75 7.22
CA VAL A 28 -5.29 -6.09 7.38
C VAL A 28 -6.41 -6.02 8.41
N GLY A 29 -7.60 -6.52 8.06
CA GLY A 29 -8.76 -6.57 8.94
C GLY A 29 -8.80 -7.85 9.78
N LEU A 30 -10.02 -8.32 10.07
CA LEU A 30 -10.29 -9.53 10.88
C LEU A 30 -11.03 -10.61 10.06
N GLU A 31 -10.95 -10.53 8.74
CA GLU A 31 -11.47 -11.51 7.80
C GLU A 31 -10.73 -12.86 7.92
N ASP A 32 -11.25 -13.88 7.23
CA ASP A 32 -10.57 -15.18 7.18
C ASP A 32 -9.18 -15.04 6.54
N ILE A 33 -8.20 -15.75 7.10
CA ILE A 33 -6.82 -15.69 6.61
C ILE A 33 -6.69 -16.27 5.20
N GLU A 34 -7.46 -17.29 4.86
CA GLU A 34 -7.44 -17.94 3.54
C GLU A 34 -7.96 -16.97 2.48
N ASP A 35 -9.08 -16.29 2.75
CA ASP A 35 -9.65 -15.28 1.84
C ASP A 35 -8.66 -14.13 1.59
N ILE A 36 -8.02 -13.60 2.64
CA ILE A 36 -7.02 -12.52 2.51
C ILE A 36 -5.83 -12.96 1.66
N MET A 37 -5.35 -14.20 1.86
CA MET A 37 -4.24 -14.74 1.08
C MET A 37 -4.63 -14.91 -0.39
N GLU A 38 -5.80 -15.49 -0.69
CA GLU A 38 -6.28 -15.70 -2.06
C GLU A 38 -6.45 -14.38 -2.83
N ASP A 39 -7.01 -13.35 -2.17
CA ASP A 39 -7.18 -12.02 -2.76
C ASP A 39 -5.84 -11.38 -3.15
N LEU A 40 -4.84 -11.45 -2.24
CA LEU A 40 -3.51 -10.90 -2.51
C LEU A 40 -2.79 -11.71 -3.61
N ASP A 41 -2.92 -13.04 -3.60
CA ASP A 41 -2.35 -13.92 -4.62
C ASP A 41 -2.93 -13.61 -6.00
N GLN A 42 -4.26 -13.43 -6.09
CA GLN A 42 -4.91 -13.04 -7.33
C GLN A 42 -4.44 -11.66 -7.81
N ALA A 43 -4.37 -10.68 -6.91
CA ALA A 43 -4.01 -9.31 -7.25
C ALA A 43 -2.54 -9.16 -7.73
N LEU A 44 -1.65 -10.06 -7.32
CA LEU A 44 -0.22 -10.04 -7.68
C LEU A 44 0.13 -10.90 -8.90
N ARG A 45 -0.80 -11.70 -9.43
CA ARG A 45 -0.59 -12.45 -10.68
C ARG A 45 -0.61 -11.48 -11.87
N ILE A 46 0.39 -11.62 -12.76
CA ILE A 46 0.58 -10.84 -14.00
C ILE A 46 0.32 -11.73 -15.20
#